data_AF-A0A965AFX2-F1
#
_entry.id   AF-A0A965AFX2-F1
#
_cell.length_a   1.000
_cell.length_b   1.000
_cell.length_c   1.000
_cell.angle_alpha   90.00
_cell.angle_beta   90.00
_cell.angle_gamma   90.00
#
_symmetry.space_group_name_H-M   'P 1'
#
loop_
_entity.id
_entity.type
_entity.pdbx_description
1 polymer ?
#
loop_
_entity_poly.entity_id
_entity_poly.type
_entity_poly.pdbx_seq_one_letter_code
_entity_poly.pdbx_strand_id
1 'polypeptide(L)'
;MSDRQPILEPINTLLPGIAGIFRHAFGHNLVNGFSAFLFAATGPGAMTLAVGTAANLPADQIAVWLFAGYALSGLLTIFVCYLYRQPLAFGYSMPALVIVGPALMHLSLAEMVGAYLITGVLILVLALTGFIRKATRALPEPIVMAMVAGVFMPYCLRMIDAFGTGVWVAGAMIAGYLASSASPALQRQFPPLLSALVAGTVAVVATGQFSPDGDVVLRVVTPVLIRPEFNVTAIIEFVIPLTVTVVGIHNTQGFAILRNAGYRPPENLSTLICGGGTMAYGMMGCVPTVVTGPANAILNVSGDRDWRFVGGIWFGIFFILFGLFAPSALQIGLALPTAFIATLAGLAMIPVLQS
;
A
#
# COMPACT_ATOMS: atom_id res chain seq x y z
N MET A 1 38.41 -14.71 1.53
CA MET A 1 37.99 -14.40 0.15
C MET A 1 36.79 -13.47 0.26
N SER A 2 36.97 -12.19 -0.08
CA SER A 2 35.91 -11.18 0.04
C SER A 2 34.91 -11.38 -1.09
N ASP A 3 33.76 -11.96 -0.75
CA ASP A 3 32.60 -12.13 -1.63
C ASP A 3 32.02 -10.74 -1.94
N ARG A 4 32.61 -10.03 -2.92
CA ARG A 4 32.10 -8.73 -3.40
C ARG A 4 30.84 -8.99 -4.21
N GLN A 5 29.74 -9.24 -3.50
CA GLN A 5 28.42 -9.19 -4.10
C GLN A 5 28.22 -7.81 -4.74
N PRO A 6 27.70 -7.75 -5.98
CA PRO A 6 27.47 -6.47 -6.66
C PRO A 6 26.51 -5.61 -5.82
N ILE A 7 26.75 -4.30 -5.82
CA ILE A 7 25.96 -3.33 -5.05
C ILE A 7 24.49 -3.43 -5.44
N LEU A 8 24.19 -3.53 -6.73
CA LEU A 8 22.84 -3.81 -7.22
C LEU A 8 22.72 -5.29 -7.56
N GLU A 9 21.68 -5.93 -7.04
CA GLU A 9 21.46 -7.36 -7.25
C GLU A 9 21.03 -7.63 -8.71
N PRO A 10 21.78 -8.48 -9.46
CA PRO A 10 21.48 -8.76 -10.86
C PRO A 10 20.18 -9.58 -11.00
N ILE A 11 19.53 -9.43 -12.15
CA ILE A 11 18.39 -10.27 -12.53
C ILE A 11 18.93 -11.64 -12.93
N ASN A 12 18.89 -12.60 -12.00
CA ASN A 12 19.38 -13.96 -12.22
C ASN A 12 18.27 -14.98 -12.48
N THR A 13 17.03 -14.53 -12.73
CA THR A 13 15.89 -15.42 -12.95
C THR A 13 15.52 -15.49 -14.43
N LEU A 14 15.27 -16.71 -14.93
CA LEU A 14 14.73 -16.91 -16.28
C LEU A 14 13.31 -16.36 -16.33
N LEU A 15 13.02 -15.50 -17.31
CA LEU A 15 11.69 -14.89 -17.45
C LEU A 15 10.60 -15.97 -17.58
N PRO A 16 9.46 -15.81 -16.88
CA PRO A 16 8.38 -16.79 -16.94
C PRO A 16 7.73 -16.81 -18.33
N GLY A 17 7.45 -18.01 -18.85
CA GLY A 17 6.64 -18.15 -20.05
C GLY A 17 5.20 -17.69 -19.79
N ILE A 18 4.62 -16.95 -20.74
CA ILE A 18 3.25 -16.40 -20.65
C ILE A 18 2.21 -17.49 -20.33
N ALA A 19 2.35 -18.68 -20.93
CA ALA A 19 1.47 -19.82 -20.66
C ALA A 19 1.51 -20.28 -19.18
N GLY A 20 2.67 -20.18 -18.53
CA GLY A 20 2.81 -20.50 -17.11
C GLY A 20 2.12 -19.49 -16.20
N ILE A 21 2.17 -18.21 -16.56
CA ILE A 21 1.45 -17.13 -15.86
C ILE A 21 -0.05 -17.38 -15.95
N PHE A 22 -0.59 -17.64 -17.15
CA PHE A 22 -2.02 -17.92 -17.31
C PHE A 22 -2.49 -19.13 -16.53
N ARG A 23 -1.69 -20.20 -16.47
CA ARG A 23 -2.01 -21.40 -15.69
C ARG A 23 -2.16 -21.12 -14.18
N HIS A 24 -1.38 -20.18 -13.66
CA HIS A 24 -1.38 -19.80 -12.24
C HIS A 24 -2.07 -18.46 -11.98
N ALA A 25 -2.78 -17.90 -12.96
CA ALA A 25 -3.44 -16.62 -12.81
C ALA A 25 -4.58 -16.69 -11.78
N PHE A 26 -5.34 -17.77 -11.77
CA PHE A 26 -6.54 -17.89 -10.96
C PHE A 26 -6.29 -18.64 -9.63
N GLY A 27 -7.32 -18.74 -8.80
CA GLY A 27 -7.23 -19.37 -7.48
C GLY A 27 -6.46 -18.49 -6.49
N HIS A 28 -5.45 -19.07 -5.82
CA HIS A 28 -4.70 -18.40 -4.76
C HIS A 28 -4.10 -17.06 -5.17
N ASN A 29 -3.53 -16.96 -6.38
CA ASN A 29 -2.87 -15.72 -6.82
C ASN A 29 -3.86 -14.57 -7.03
N LEU A 30 -5.00 -14.83 -7.69
CA LEU A 30 -6.05 -13.83 -7.85
C LEU A 30 -6.60 -13.39 -6.49
N VAL A 31 -6.90 -14.35 -5.59
CA VAL A 31 -7.47 -14.06 -4.27
C VAL A 31 -6.48 -13.26 -3.41
N ASN A 32 -5.20 -13.67 -3.35
CA ASN A 32 -4.18 -12.97 -2.57
C ASN A 32 -3.92 -11.58 -3.15
N GLY A 33 -3.83 -11.44 -4.48
CA GLY A 33 -3.65 -10.16 -5.15
C GLY A 33 -4.81 -9.19 -4.93
N PHE A 34 -6.04 -9.68 -5.03
CA PHE A 34 -7.25 -8.90 -4.75
C PHE A 34 -7.36 -8.53 -3.26
N SER A 35 -7.03 -9.45 -2.34
CA SER A 35 -7.05 -9.17 -0.89
C SER A 35 -6.02 -8.12 -0.50
N ALA A 36 -4.80 -8.21 -1.05
CA ALA A 36 -3.75 -7.22 -0.84
C ALA A 36 -4.18 -5.85 -1.39
N PHE A 37 -4.87 -5.83 -2.53
CA PHE A 37 -5.44 -4.62 -3.11
C PHE A 37 -6.52 -4.01 -2.20
N LEU A 38 -7.49 -4.81 -1.74
CA LEU A 38 -8.56 -4.33 -0.85
C LEU A 38 -7.99 -3.74 0.43
N PHE A 39 -7.00 -4.40 1.04
CA PHE A 39 -6.30 -3.82 2.19
C PHE A 39 -5.74 -2.44 1.84
N ALA A 40 -5.01 -2.35 0.73
CA ALA A 40 -4.31 -1.12 0.40
C ALA A 40 -5.25 0.00 -0.09
N ALA A 41 -6.35 -0.31 -0.77
CA ALA A 41 -7.33 0.67 -1.23
C ALA A 41 -8.17 1.26 -0.09
N THR A 42 -8.35 0.52 1.00
CA THR A 42 -9.23 0.90 2.10
C THR A 42 -8.47 1.67 3.17
N GLY A 43 -7.52 1.05 3.86
CA GLY A 43 -6.75 1.68 4.93
C GLY A 43 -5.90 2.84 4.40
N PRO A 44 -4.89 2.57 3.57
CA PRO A 44 -4.06 3.62 2.97
C PRO A 44 -4.82 4.62 2.13
N GLY A 45 -5.79 4.19 1.33
CA GLY A 45 -6.54 5.09 0.46
C GLY A 45 -7.37 6.09 1.26
N ALA A 46 -8.07 5.62 2.29
CA ALA A 46 -8.84 6.49 3.17
C ALA A 46 -7.97 7.42 4.02
N MET A 47 -6.77 6.97 4.43
CA MET A 47 -5.84 7.83 5.16
C MET A 47 -5.31 8.96 4.27
N THR A 48 -4.97 8.69 3.01
CA THR A 48 -4.61 9.73 2.03
C THR A 48 -5.74 10.72 1.84
N LEU A 49 -6.98 10.23 1.72
CA LEU A 49 -8.16 11.08 1.64
C LEU A 49 -8.29 11.99 2.87
N ALA A 50 -8.25 11.42 4.07
CA ALA A 50 -8.40 12.17 5.31
C ALA A 50 -7.32 13.26 5.47
N VAL A 51 -6.06 12.92 5.17
CA VAL A 51 -4.94 13.87 5.20
C VAL A 51 -5.14 15.00 4.18
N GLY A 52 -5.49 14.66 2.95
CA GLY A 52 -5.71 15.65 1.89
C GLY A 52 -6.85 16.59 2.20
N THR A 53 -7.97 16.08 2.71
CA THR A 53 -9.13 16.90 3.11
C THR A 53 -8.82 17.79 4.31
N ALA A 54 -8.10 17.28 5.32
CA ALA A 54 -7.72 18.06 6.49
C ALA A 54 -6.78 19.22 6.14
N ALA A 55 -5.92 19.01 5.14
CA ALA A 55 -5.04 20.02 4.57
C ALA A 55 -5.76 20.98 3.58
N ASN A 56 -7.08 20.86 3.41
CA ASN A 56 -7.87 21.62 2.42
C ASN A 56 -7.32 21.53 0.99
N LEU A 57 -6.75 20.38 0.62
CA LEU A 57 -6.30 20.16 -0.75
C LEU A 57 -7.50 20.03 -1.70
N PRO A 58 -7.40 20.61 -2.91
CA PRO A 58 -8.38 20.38 -3.97
C PRO A 58 -8.58 18.88 -4.26
N ALA A 59 -9.82 18.47 -4.53
CA ALA A 59 -10.17 17.06 -4.74
C ALA A 59 -9.43 16.42 -5.94
N ASP A 60 -9.18 17.21 -6.98
CA ASP A 60 -8.35 16.81 -8.12
C ASP A 60 -6.90 16.55 -7.71
N GLN A 61 -6.34 17.35 -6.81
CA GLN A 61 -4.99 17.14 -6.28
C GLN A 61 -4.90 15.84 -5.45
N ILE A 62 -5.92 15.54 -4.65
CA ILE A 62 -6.00 14.26 -3.91
C ILE A 62 -6.13 13.08 -4.89
N ALA A 63 -6.93 13.23 -5.95
CA ALA A 63 -7.07 12.20 -6.97
C ALA A 63 -5.76 11.94 -7.74
N VAL A 64 -4.99 12.99 -8.05
CA VAL A 64 -3.65 12.87 -8.68
C VAL A 64 -2.64 12.21 -7.73
N TRP A 65 -2.68 12.55 -6.43
CA TRP A 65 -1.88 11.86 -5.42
C TRP A 65 -2.20 10.36 -5.40
N LEU A 66 -3.49 10.00 -5.28
CA LEU A 66 -3.93 8.60 -5.33
C LEU A 66 -3.50 7.92 -6.63
N PHE A 67 -3.65 8.57 -7.78
CA PHE A 67 -3.17 8.03 -9.05
C PHE A 67 -1.67 7.69 -9.02
N ALA A 68 -0.83 8.60 -8.54
CA ALA A 68 0.61 8.36 -8.45
C ALA A 68 0.93 7.21 -7.47
N GLY A 69 0.29 7.21 -6.30
CA GLY A 69 0.49 6.19 -5.27
C GLY A 69 0.02 4.79 -5.68
N TYR A 70 -1.06 4.68 -6.44
CA TYR A 70 -1.64 3.40 -6.86
C TYR A 70 -1.23 3.00 -8.26
N ALA A 71 -1.53 3.78 -9.29
CA ALA A 71 -1.34 3.33 -10.67
C ALA A 71 0.14 3.17 -11.04
N LEU A 72 0.99 4.12 -10.66
CA LEU A 72 2.43 4.02 -10.96
C LEU A 72 3.10 2.92 -10.13
N SER A 73 2.72 2.79 -8.85
CA SER A 73 3.17 1.66 -8.02
C SER A 73 2.67 0.32 -8.53
N GLY A 74 1.47 0.25 -9.11
CA GLY A 74 0.92 -0.95 -9.73
C GLY A 74 1.72 -1.37 -10.96
N LEU A 75 2.02 -0.42 -11.85
CA LEU A 75 2.91 -0.65 -13.00
C LEU A 75 4.28 -1.15 -12.55
N LEU A 76 4.87 -0.47 -11.56
CA LEU A 76 6.16 -0.85 -11.00
C LEU A 76 6.13 -2.25 -10.37
N THR A 77 5.07 -2.57 -9.63
CA THR A 77 4.88 -3.88 -9.00
C THR A 77 4.80 -4.98 -10.04
N ILE A 78 4.00 -4.83 -11.09
CA ILE A 78 3.91 -5.80 -12.20
C ILE A 78 5.29 -6.03 -12.80
N PHE A 79 5.99 -4.93 -13.10
CA PHE A 79 7.30 -4.99 -13.74
C PHE A 79 8.34 -5.73 -12.88
N VAL A 80 8.48 -5.36 -11.61
CA VAL A 80 9.47 -5.97 -10.71
C VAL A 80 9.09 -7.41 -10.35
N CYS A 81 7.80 -7.71 -10.12
CA CYS A 81 7.33 -9.08 -9.88
C CYS A 81 7.64 -9.99 -11.07
N TYR A 82 7.42 -9.50 -12.29
CA TYR A 82 7.72 -10.24 -13.51
C TYR A 82 9.23 -10.49 -13.69
N LEU A 83 10.06 -9.47 -13.45
CA LEU A 83 11.51 -9.57 -13.62
C LEU A 83 12.20 -10.44 -12.57
N TYR A 84 11.79 -10.34 -11.30
CA TYR A 84 12.45 -11.04 -10.20
C TYR A 84 11.78 -12.35 -9.80
N ARG A 85 10.58 -12.64 -10.33
CA ARG A 85 9.77 -13.81 -10.00
C ARG A 85 9.54 -13.95 -8.49
N GLN A 86 9.34 -12.81 -7.84
CA GLN A 86 9.01 -12.71 -6.42
C GLN A 86 7.84 -11.74 -6.27
N PRO A 87 6.92 -11.97 -5.32
CA PRO A 87 5.83 -11.03 -5.04
C PRO A 87 6.40 -9.78 -4.34
N LEU A 88 6.97 -8.85 -5.11
CA LEU A 88 7.53 -7.58 -4.65
C LEU A 88 6.53 -6.45 -4.89
N ALA A 89 5.63 -6.24 -3.95
CA ALA A 89 4.62 -5.18 -4.00
C ALA A 89 5.21 -3.82 -3.59
N PHE A 90 5.13 -2.87 -4.52
CA PHE A 90 5.45 -1.47 -4.29
C PHE A 90 4.19 -0.64 -4.04
N GLY A 91 4.35 0.45 -3.31
CA GLY A 91 3.29 1.38 -2.93
C GLY A 91 3.90 2.63 -2.33
N TYR A 92 3.18 3.27 -1.42
CA TYR A 92 3.63 4.48 -0.75
C TYR A 92 3.66 4.33 0.77
N SER A 93 4.46 5.17 1.43
CA SER A 93 4.73 5.10 2.87
C SER A 93 3.55 5.61 3.69
N MET A 94 2.96 4.75 4.52
CA MET A 94 1.90 5.17 5.44
C MET A 94 2.42 6.00 6.62
N PRO A 95 3.53 5.66 7.28
CA PRO A 95 4.12 6.51 8.31
C PRO A 95 4.48 7.90 7.77
N ALA A 96 4.83 8.01 6.48
CA ALA A 96 5.04 9.31 5.86
C ALA A 96 3.74 10.12 5.78
N LEU A 97 2.57 9.52 5.50
CA LEU A 97 1.28 10.23 5.54
C LEU A 97 1.02 10.86 6.91
N VAL A 98 1.32 10.11 7.99
CA VAL A 98 1.15 10.60 9.37
C VAL A 98 2.05 11.80 9.66
N ILE A 99 3.29 11.78 9.15
CA ILE A 99 4.23 12.90 9.27
C ILE A 99 3.78 14.10 8.44
N VAL A 100 3.30 13.85 7.22
CA VAL A 100 2.94 14.90 6.24
C VAL A 100 1.62 15.58 6.57
N GLY A 101 0.67 14.90 7.22
CA GLY A 101 -0.62 15.50 7.58
C GLY A 101 -0.48 16.81 8.37
N PRO A 102 0.21 16.81 9.52
CA PRO A 102 0.51 18.03 10.26
C PRO A 102 1.41 19.02 9.50
N ALA A 103 2.31 18.52 8.64
CA ALA A 103 3.19 19.35 7.83
C ALA A 103 2.40 20.28 6.89
N LEU A 104 1.39 19.73 6.22
CA LEU A 104 0.53 20.48 5.28
C LEU A 104 -0.35 21.54 5.95
N MET A 105 -0.37 21.63 7.28
CA MET A 105 -1.06 22.70 8.01
C MET A 105 -0.26 24.01 8.04
N HIS A 106 1.05 23.95 7.78
CA HIS A 106 1.94 25.12 7.86
C HIS A 106 2.94 25.20 6.70
N LEU A 107 3.04 24.17 5.86
CA LEU A 107 3.80 24.15 4.62
C LEU A 107 2.86 23.89 3.44
N SER A 108 3.19 24.47 2.30
CA SER A 108 2.48 24.19 1.06
C SER A 108 2.83 22.80 0.51
N LEU A 109 1.94 22.24 -0.31
CA LEU A 109 2.21 20.98 -0.99
C LEU A 109 3.44 21.09 -1.92
N ALA A 110 3.68 22.25 -2.54
CA ALA A 110 4.85 22.48 -3.40
C ALA A 110 6.18 22.39 -2.64
N GLU A 111 6.23 22.91 -1.41
CA GLU A 111 7.39 22.80 -0.52
C GLU A 111 7.62 21.34 -0.09
N MET A 112 6.54 20.61 0.20
CA MET A 112 6.61 19.18 0.49
C MET A 112 7.12 18.36 -0.70
N VAL A 113 6.70 18.69 -1.93
CA VAL A 113 7.26 18.07 -3.14
C VAL A 113 8.76 18.33 -3.25
N GLY A 114 9.22 19.55 -2.96
CA GLY A 114 10.65 19.86 -2.88
C GLY A 114 11.39 18.96 -1.89
N ALA A 115 10.83 18.77 -0.69
CA ALA A 115 11.38 17.85 0.31
C ALA A 115 11.38 16.39 -0.18
N TYR A 116 10.32 15.92 -0.86
CA TYR A 116 10.25 14.57 -1.41
C TYR A 116 11.35 14.31 -2.45
N LEU A 117 11.65 15.29 -3.31
CA LEU A 117 12.74 15.16 -4.28
C LEU A 117 14.08 14.95 -3.57
N ILE A 118 14.37 15.74 -2.54
CA ILE A 118 15.62 15.60 -1.76
C ILE A 118 15.66 14.29 -0.97
N THR A 119 14.53 13.86 -0.38
CA THR A 119 14.37 12.53 0.23
C THR A 119 14.69 11.42 -0.77
N GLY A 120 14.16 11.50 -1.99
CA GLY A 120 14.41 10.51 -3.04
C GLY A 120 15.89 10.46 -3.43
N VAL A 121 16.56 11.61 -3.57
CA VAL A 121 18.01 11.68 -3.81
C VAL A 121 18.79 11.02 -2.67
N LEU A 122 18.43 11.30 -1.41
CA LEU A 122 19.09 10.68 -0.26
C LEU A 122 18.90 9.15 -0.27
N ILE A 123 17.69 8.65 -0.55
CA ILE A 123 17.42 7.22 -0.67
C ILE A 123 18.24 6.58 -1.80
N LEU A 124 18.35 7.24 -2.96
CA LEU A 124 19.17 6.77 -4.07
C LEU A 124 20.65 6.65 -3.66
N VAL A 125 21.21 7.65 -2.99
CA VAL A 125 22.59 7.62 -2.49
C VAL A 125 22.79 6.48 -1.49
N LEU A 126 21.86 6.28 -0.55
CA LEU A 126 21.94 5.18 0.41
C LEU A 126 21.87 3.79 -0.27
N ALA A 127 21.05 3.65 -1.32
CA ALA A 127 20.97 2.42 -2.11
C ALA A 127 22.27 2.15 -2.89
N LEU A 128 22.82 3.17 -3.56
CA LEU A 128 24.04 3.05 -4.38
C LEU A 128 25.32 2.88 -3.57
N THR A 129 25.32 3.26 -2.29
CA THR A 129 26.46 3.02 -1.38
C THR A 129 26.45 1.62 -0.75
N GLY A 130 25.38 0.83 -0.97
CA GLY A 130 25.19 -0.47 -0.34
C GLY A 130 24.89 -0.40 1.16
N PHE A 131 24.64 0.80 1.70
CA PHE A 131 24.33 1.02 3.12
C PHE A 131 23.07 0.27 3.55
N ILE A 132 22.07 0.15 2.65
CA ILE A 132 20.79 -0.49 2.94
C ILE A 132 20.97 -1.90 3.47
N ARG A 133 21.79 -2.73 2.81
CA ARG A 133 22.07 -4.11 3.26
C ARG A 133 22.71 -4.16 4.64
N LYS A 134 23.52 -3.17 5.01
CA LYS A 134 24.11 -3.08 6.35
C LYS A 134 23.05 -2.69 7.38
N ALA A 135 22.18 -1.73 7.03
CA ALA A 135 21.09 -1.28 7.89
C ALA A 135 20.06 -2.39 8.15
N THR A 136 19.61 -3.10 7.11
CA THR A 136 18.62 -4.18 7.21
C THR A 136 19.15 -5.38 8.00
N ARG A 137 20.45 -5.67 7.92
CA ARG A 137 21.12 -6.72 8.73
C ARG A 137 21.33 -6.32 10.19
N ALA A 138 21.37 -5.03 10.49
CA ALA A 138 21.55 -4.55 11.86
C ALA A 138 20.27 -4.65 12.70
N LEU A 139 19.10 -4.73 12.06
CA LEU A 139 17.81 -4.84 12.73
C LEU A 139 17.46 -6.32 12.96
N PRO A 140 17.41 -6.79 14.22
CA PRO A 140 16.98 -8.15 14.54
C PRO A 140 15.56 -8.40 14.04
N GLU A 141 15.34 -9.59 13.50
CA GLU A 141 14.03 -10.01 13.00
C GLU A 141 12.88 -9.84 14.02
N PRO A 142 13.05 -10.15 15.32
CA PRO A 142 12.00 -9.89 16.31
C PRO A 142 11.58 -8.42 16.41
N ILE A 143 12.51 -7.48 16.23
CA ILE A 143 12.20 -6.04 16.24
C ILE A 143 11.39 -5.68 15.01
N VAL A 144 11.77 -6.19 13.84
CA VAL A 144 11.04 -5.93 12.60
C VAL A 144 9.61 -6.48 12.69
N MET A 145 9.43 -7.69 13.21
CA MET A 145 8.10 -8.28 13.40
C MET A 145 7.28 -7.54 14.46
N ALA A 146 7.91 -7.05 15.54
CA ALA A 146 7.23 -6.17 16.50
C ALA A 146 6.76 -4.86 15.83
N MET A 147 7.55 -4.28 14.93
CA MET A 147 7.12 -3.11 14.14
C MET A 147 5.94 -3.44 13.23
N VAL A 148 5.93 -4.63 12.60
CA VAL A 148 4.82 -5.11 11.75
C VAL A 148 3.54 -5.19 12.58
N ALA A 149 3.59 -5.86 13.74
CA ALA A 149 2.46 -5.95 14.66
C ALA A 149 1.97 -4.56 15.13
N GLY A 150 2.91 -3.68 15.50
CA GLY A 150 2.60 -2.31 15.96
C GLY A 150 1.94 -1.44 14.88
N VAL A 151 2.30 -1.62 13.61
CA VAL A 151 1.66 -0.91 12.49
C VAL A 151 0.23 -1.41 12.24
N PHE A 152 -0.04 -2.70 12.48
CA PHE A 152 -1.36 -3.29 12.23
C PHE A 152 -2.36 -3.14 13.39
N MET A 153 -1.88 -3.18 14.63
CA MET A 153 -2.74 -3.12 15.82
C MET A 153 -3.73 -1.94 15.83
N PRO A 154 -3.36 -0.71 15.43
CA PRO A 154 -4.29 0.41 15.39
C PRO A 154 -5.48 0.21 14.45
N TYR A 155 -5.31 -0.51 13.33
CA TYR A 155 -6.42 -0.80 12.42
C TYR A 155 -7.44 -1.75 13.04
N CYS A 156 -6.97 -2.75 13.78
CA CYS A 156 -7.83 -3.66 14.52
C CYS A 156 -8.57 -2.95 15.65
N LEU A 157 -7.91 -2.02 16.36
CA LEU A 157 -8.54 -1.24 17.42
C LEU A 157 -9.58 -0.25 16.87
N ARG A 158 -9.28 0.46 15.76
CA ARG A 158 -10.23 1.39 15.12
C ARG A 158 -11.50 0.72 14.61
N MET A 159 -11.45 -0.57 14.29
CA MET A 159 -12.65 -1.35 13.97
C MET A 159 -13.60 -1.46 15.18
N ILE A 160 -13.09 -1.46 16.41
CA ILE A 160 -13.91 -1.44 17.63
C ILE A 160 -14.58 -0.07 17.77
N ASP A 161 -13.84 1.01 17.52
CA ASP A 161 -14.38 2.38 17.55
C ASP A 161 -15.48 2.61 16.51
N ALA A 162 -15.47 1.86 15.40
CA ALA A 162 -16.49 1.93 14.34
C ALA A 162 -17.90 1.57 14.84
N PHE A 163 -18.03 0.80 15.93
CA PHE A 163 -19.32 0.55 16.55
C PHE A 163 -19.93 1.81 17.18
N GLY A 164 -19.11 2.78 17.59
CA GLY A 164 -19.57 4.06 18.12
C GLY A 164 -20.12 5.01 17.06
N THR A 165 -19.62 4.92 15.82
CA THR A 165 -20.05 5.80 14.71
C THR A 165 -21.07 5.17 13.77
N GLY A 166 -21.16 3.84 13.71
CA GLY A 166 -22.06 3.14 12.80
C GLY A 166 -22.27 1.67 13.14
N VAL A 167 -22.90 1.41 14.31
CA VAL A 167 -23.13 0.07 14.88
C VAL A 167 -23.70 -0.95 13.87
N TRP A 168 -24.68 -0.54 13.05
CA TRP A 168 -25.35 -1.43 12.10
C TRP A 168 -24.45 -1.82 10.94
N VAL A 169 -23.67 -0.86 10.42
CA VAL A 169 -22.73 -1.09 9.33
C VAL A 169 -21.57 -1.95 9.82
N ALA A 170 -20.91 -1.55 10.92
CA ALA A 170 -19.82 -2.30 11.51
C ALA A 170 -20.24 -3.73 11.90
N GLY A 171 -21.39 -3.86 12.55
CA GLY A 171 -21.95 -5.15 12.95
C GLY A 171 -22.28 -6.07 11.77
N ALA A 172 -22.88 -5.55 10.70
CA ALA A 172 -23.18 -6.32 9.49
C ALA A 172 -21.89 -6.82 8.81
N MET A 173 -20.87 -5.96 8.70
CA MET A 173 -19.59 -6.32 8.11
C MET A 173 -18.89 -7.44 8.90
N ILE A 174 -18.84 -7.31 10.23
CA ILE A 174 -18.26 -8.33 11.10
C ILE A 174 -19.06 -9.63 11.03
N ALA A 175 -20.39 -9.57 11.03
CA ALA A 175 -21.24 -10.75 10.86
C ALA A 175 -20.98 -11.45 9.53
N GLY A 176 -20.87 -10.70 8.42
CA GLY A 176 -20.53 -11.26 7.10
C GLY A 176 -19.14 -11.91 7.08
N TYR A 177 -18.15 -11.27 7.70
CA TYR A 177 -16.81 -11.83 7.87
C TYR A 177 -16.83 -13.13 8.67
N LEU A 178 -17.50 -13.15 9.81
CA LEU A 178 -17.56 -14.31 10.70
C LEU A 178 -18.37 -15.46 10.09
N ALA A 179 -19.50 -15.16 9.42
CA ALA A 179 -20.34 -16.15 8.77
C ALA A 179 -19.55 -16.93 7.72
N SER A 180 -18.83 -16.23 6.86
CA SER A 180 -17.94 -16.83 5.86
C SER A 180 -16.73 -17.52 6.50
N SER A 181 -16.17 -16.96 7.57
CA SER A 181 -15.05 -17.55 8.31
C SER A 181 -15.43 -18.82 9.08
N ALA A 182 -16.70 -19.03 9.43
CA ALA A 182 -17.16 -20.16 10.25
C ALA A 182 -17.09 -21.51 9.53
N SER A 183 -17.00 -21.55 8.20
CA SER A 183 -16.96 -22.78 7.42
C SER A 183 -15.87 -22.76 6.35
N PRO A 184 -14.95 -23.74 6.31
CA PRO A 184 -13.94 -23.84 5.25
C PRO A 184 -14.53 -23.92 3.83
N ALA A 185 -15.73 -24.49 3.69
CA ALA A 185 -16.44 -24.55 2.42
C ALA A 185 -16.90 -23.16 1.97
N LEU A 186 -17.37 -22.34 2.94
CA LEU A 186 -17.86 -21.00 2.66
C LEU A 186 -16.71 -20.02 2.41
N GLN A 187 -15.59 -20.13 3.13
CA GLN A 187 -14.37 -19.36 2.86
C GLN A 187 -13.83 -19.57 1.44
N ARG A 188 -13.94 -20.80 0.91
CA ARG A 188 -13.51 -21.12 -0.46
C ARG A 188 -14.37 -20.45 -1.53
N GLN A 189 -15.65 -20.24 -1.27
CA GLN A 189 -16.60 -19.65 -2.21
C GLN A 189 -16.73 -18.14 -2.03
N PHE A 190 -16.65 -17.66 -0.79
CA PHE A 190 -16.78 -16.26 -0.39
C PHE A 190 -15.67 -15.90 0.59
N PRO A 191 -14.57 -15.29 0.11
CA PRO A 191 -13.48 -14.82 0.96
C PRO A 191 -14.02 -13.90 2.07
N PRO A 192 -13.57 -14.04 3.33
CA PRO A 192 -14.16 -13.30 4.45
C PRO A 192 -14.25 -11.79 4.29
N LEU A 193 -13.23 -11.18 3.69
CA LEU A 193 -13.21 -9.75 3.43
C LEU A 193 -14.25 -9.31 2.39
N LEU A 194 -14.50 -10.15 1.38
CA LEU A 194 -15.53 -9.88 0.37
C LEU A 194 -16.94 -10.00 0.98
N SER A 195 -17.14 -11.01 1.83
CA SER A 195 -18.40 -11.17 2.58
C SER A 195 -18.68 -9.98 3.48
N ALA A 196 -17.65 -9.47 4.17
CA ALA A 196 -17.74 -8.26 4.97
C ALA A 196 -18.10 -7.04 4.12
N LEU A 197 -17.44 -6.86 2.97
CA LEU A 197 -17.69 -5.78 2.03
C LEU A 197 -19.15 -5.78 1.57
N VAL A 198 -19.65 -6.93 1.08
CA VAL A 198 -21.04 -7.08 0.62
C VAL A 198 -22.03 -6.78 1.73
N ALA A 199 -21.83 -7.35 2.93
CA ALA A 199 -22.72 -7.12 4.06
C ALA A 199 -22.73 -5.64 4.50
N GLY A 200 -21.55 -4.98 4.51
CA GLY A 200 -21.44 -3.56 4.78
C GLY A 200 -22.13 -2.70 3.73
N THR A 201 -21.98 -3.01 2.44
CA THR A 201 -22.63 -2.27 1.36
C THR A 201 -24.14 -2.38 1.47
N VAL A 202 -24.66 -3.58 1.72
CA VAL A 202 -26.10 -3.78 1.98
C VAL A 202 -26.55 -2.97 3.19
N ALA A 203 -25.78 -2.96 4.28
CA ALA A 203 -26.12 -2.18 5.46
C ALA A 203 -26.13 -0.67 5.19
N VAL A 204 -25.13 -0.14 4.49
CA VAL A 204 -25.04 1.28 4.11
C VAL A 204 -26.22 1.71 3.24
N VAL A 205 -26.61 0.87 2.27
CA VAL A 205 -27.79 1.12 1.42
C VAL A 205 -29.07 1.05 2.24
N ALA A 206 -29.22 0.04 3.10
CA ALA A 206 -30.41 -0.14 3.93
C ALA A 206 -30.59 0.96 4.98
N THR A 207 -29.49 1.52 5.51
CA THR A 207 -29.53 2.64 6.46
C THR A 207 -29.64 4.00 5.78
N GLY A 208 -29.58 4.07 4.45
CA GLY A 208 -29.60 5.33 3.70
C GLY A 208 -28.39 6.21 3.97
N GLN A 209 -27.27 5.64 4.44
CA GLN A 209 -26.07 6.39 4.82
C GLN A 209 -25.09 6.60 3.64
N PHE A 210 -25.49 6.22 2.42
CA PHE A 210 -24.76 6.56 1.21
C PHE A 210 -25.23 7.91 0.68
N SER A 211 -24.40 8.93 0.82
CA SER A 211 -24.73 10.32 0.45
C SER A 211 -23.69 10.87 -0.54
N PRO A 212 -23.76 10.49 -1.82
CA PRO A 212 -22.89 11.06 -2.83
C PRO A 212 -23.31 12.51 -3.12
N ASP A 213 -22.34 13.42 -3.21
CA ASP A 213 -22.56 14.74 -3.77
C ASP A 213 -22.70 14.61 -5.30
N GLY A 214 -23.95 14.48 -5.76
CA GLY A 214 -24.31 14.37 -7.17
C GLY A 214 -24.16 12.97 -7.78
N ASP A 215 -24.28 12.90 -9.11
CA ASP A 215 -24.17 11.65 -9.85
C ASP A 215 -22.76 11.07 -9.75
N VAL A 216 -22.67 9.75 -9.50
CA VAL A 216 -21.40 9.02 -9.55
C VAL A 216 -21.02 8.83 -11.00
N VAL A 217 -20.11 9.68 -11.50
CA VAL A 217 -19.64 9.63 -12.89
C VAL A 217 -18.28 8.94 -12.93
N LEU A 218 -18.16 7.93 -13.79
CA LEU A 218 -16.87 7.28 -14.03
C LEU A 218 -15.92 8.27 -14.71
N ARG A 219 -14.95 8.76 -13.95
CA ARG A 219 -13.93 9.72 -14.39
C ARG A 219 -12.55 9.12 -14.24
N VAL A 220 -11.77 9.24 -15.30
CA VAL A 220 -10.34 8.94 -15.30
C VAL A 220 -9.59 10.17 -14.80
N VAL A 221 -8.56 9.96 -13.99
CA VAL A 221 -7.68 11.01 -13.50
C VAL A 221 -6.93 11.68 -14.64
N THR A 222 -6.77 13.00 -14.55
CA THR A 222 -5.84 13.75 -15.39
C THR A 222 -4.59 14.02 -14.56
N PRO A 223 -3.44 13.37 -14.83
CA PRO A 223 -2.22 13.60 -14.05
C PRO A 223 -1.75 15.04 -14.19
N VAL A 224 -1.48 15.69 -13.06
CA VAL A 224 -0.93 17.05 -13.01
C VAL A 224 0.36 17.02 -12.21
N LEU A 225 1.40 17.66 -12.74
CA LEU A 225 2.66 17.81 -12.03
C LEU A 225 2.65 19.10 -11.22
N ILE A 226 3.04 18.98 -9.96
CA ILE A 226 3.28 20.08 -9.05
C ILE A 226 4.68 20.60 -9.29
N ARG A 227 4.82 21.92 -9.46
CA ARG A 227 6.13 22.54 -9.51
C ARG A 227 6.75 22.54 -8.10
N PRO A 228 7.93 21.95 -7.90
CA PRO A 228 8.55 21.90 -6.57
C PRO A 228 9.01 23.29 -6.13
N GLU A 229 8.85 23.56 -4.84
CA GLU A 229 9.48 24.70 -4.16
C GLU A 229 10.47 24.17 -3.13
N PHE A 230 11.71 24.69 -3.14
CA PHE A 230 12.75 24.22 -2.24
C PHE A 230 12.83 25.11 -1.01
N ASN A 231 12.13 24.71 0.05
CA ASN A 231 12.16 25.37 1.34
C ASN A 231 13.15 24.65 2.28
N VAL A 232 14.10 25.41 2.85
CA VAL A 232 15.15 24.88 3.73
C VAL A 232 14.57 24.29 5.02
N THR A 233 13.55 24.92 5.60
CA THR A 233 12.84 24.43 6.79
C THR A 233 12.21 23.07 6.49
N ALA A 234 11.45 22.97 5.39
CA ALA A 234 10.83 21.70 4.97
C ALA A 234 11.88 20.59 4.74
N ILE A 235 13.01 20.93 4.13
CA ILE A 235 14.11 19.99 3.88
C ILE A 235 14.70 19.47 5.19
N ILE A 236 15.05 20.37 6.12
CA ILE A 236 15.67 19.99 7.40
C ILE A 236 14.70 19.17 8.25
N GLU A 237 13.43 19.56 8.30
CA GLU A 237 12.42 18.92 9.13
C GLU A 237 12.02 17.54 8.60
N PHE A 238 11.84 17.39 7.29
CA PHE A 238 11.16 16.21 6.75
C PHE A 238 12.07 15.22 6.02
N VAL A 239 13.22 15.62 5.47
CA VAL A 239 14.01 14.71 4.63
C VAL A 239 14.46 13.47 5.39
N ILE A 240 15.00 13.65 6.60
CA ILE A 240 15.47 12.53 7.42
C ILE A 240 14.31 11.66 7.91
N PRO A 241 13.24 12.21 8.55
CA PRO A 241 12.10 11.39 8.95
C PRO A 241 11.48 10.60 7.80
N LEU A 242 11.25 11.24 6.65
CA LEU A 242 10.68 10.57 5.48
C LEU A 242 11.58 9.45 4.96
N THR A 243 12.90 9.67 4.92
CA THR A 243 13.87 8.63 4.54
C THR A 243 13.82 7.44 5.49
N VAL A 244 13.70 7.68 6.80
CA VAL A 244 13.56 6.63 7.82
C VAL A 244 12.29 5.81 7.60
N THR A 245 11.18 6.44 7.19
CA THR A 245 9.94 5.68 6.89
C THR A 245 10.13 4.69 5.75
N VAL A 246 10.95 5.02 4.76
CA VAL A 246 11.24 4.14 3.62
C VAL A 246 12.23 3.06 4.01
N VAL A 247 13.42 3.45 4.46
CA VAL A 247 14.55 2.51 4.66
C VAL A 247 14.41 1.73 5.97
N GLY A 248 14.10 2.42 7.06
CA GLY A 248 14.07 1.83 8.40
C GLY A 248 12.78 1.07 8.69
N ILE A 249 11.65 1.53 8.16
CA ILE A 249 10.34 0.94 8.46
C ILE A 249 9.89 0.04 7.31
N HIS A 250 9.39 0.60 6.21
CA HIS A 250 8.65 -0.19 5.22
C HIS A 250 9.52 -1.17 4.45
N ASN A 251 10.63 -0.73 3.87
CA ASN A 251 11.48 -1.61 3.07
C ASN A 251 12.02 -2.75 3.93
N THR A 252 12.50 -2.44 5.14
CA THR A 252 12.98 -3.45 6.08
C THR A 252 11.91 -4.49 6.41
N GLN A 253 10.67 -4.07 6.68
CA GLN A 253 9.54 -4.98 6.92
C GLN A 253 9.21 -5.84 5.70
N GLY A 254 9.11 -5.22 4.52
CA GLY A 254 8.84 -5.93 3.26
C GLY A 254 9.90 -6.97 2.93
N PHE A 255 11.18 -6.65 3.14
CA PHE A 255 12.27 -7.60 2.93
C PHE A 255 12.25 -8.73 3.95
N ALA A 256 11.98 -8.44 5.22
CA ALA A 256 11.87 -9.49 6.25
C ALA A 256 10.76 -10.49 5.91
N ILE A 257 9.57 -10.02 5.53
CA ILE A 257 8.45 -10.88 5.12
C ILE A 257 8.84 -11.77 3.94
N LEU A 258 9.52 -11.23 2.93
CA LEU A 258 9.97 -12.01 1.78
C LEU A 258 11.04 -13.03 2.15
N ARG A 259 11.98 -12.69 3.04
CA ARG A 259 12.99 -13.63 3.55
C ARG A 259 12.34 -14.77 4.33
N ASN A 260 11.34 -14.48 5.14
CA ASN A 260 10.60 -15.48 5.91
C ASN A 260 9.76 -16.40 5.01
N ALA A 261 9.26 -15.87 3.89
CA ALA A 261 8.66 -16.67 2.82
C ALA A 261 9.70 -17.43 1.95
N GLY A 262 10.99 -17.37 2.29
CA GLY A 262 12.09 -18.10 1.66
C GLY A 262 12.76 -17.39 0.48
N TYR A 263 12.33 -16.19 0.11
CA TYR A 263 12.90 -15.44 -1.01
C TYR A 263 14.19 -14.70 -0.65
N ARG A 264 14.89 -14.25 -1.69
CA ARG A 264 16.06 -13.38 -1.60
C ARG A 264 15.73 -12.08 -2.33
N PRO A 265 15.07 -11.11 -1.65
CA PRO A 265 14.67 -9.87 -2.29
C PRO A 265 15.90 -9.04 -2.71
N PRO A 266 15.85 -8.33 -3.86
CA PRO A 266 16.92 -7.42 -4.27
C PRO A 266 16.81 -6.12 -3.47
N GLU A 267 17.33 -6.09 -2.24
CA GLU A 267 17.11 -5.03 -1.26
C GLU A 267 17.64 -3.66 -1.73
N ASN A 268 18.87 -3.63 -2.28
CA ASN A 268 19.48 -2.38 -2.72
C ASN A 268 18.77 -1.85 -3.97
N LEU A 269 18.50 -2.71 -4.96
CA LEU A 269 17.75 -2.27 -6.15
C LEU A 269 16.33 -1.83 -5.81
N SER A 270 15.61 -2.59 -4.97
CA SER A 270 14.24 -2.20 -4.59
C SER A 270 14.24 -0.85 -3.87
N THR A 271 15.25 -0.59 -3.05
CA THR A 271 15.39 0.72 -2.38
C THR A 271 15.79 1.83 -3.35
N LEU A 272 16.63 1.54 -4.35
CA LEU A 272 16.94 2.47 -5.45
C LEU A 272 15.66 2.86 -6.21
N ILE A 273 14.84 1.86 -6.55
CA ILE A 273 13.54 2.03 -7.19
C ILE A 273 12.62 2.90 -6.31
N CYS A 274 12.57 2.65 -5.00
CA CYS A 274 11.81 3.48 -4.05
C CYS A 274 12.29 4.95 -4.03
N GLY A 275 13.61 5.20 -4.14
CA GLY A 275 14.15 6.56 -4.24
C GLY A 275 13.70 7.27 -5.52
N GLY A 276 13.80 6.59 -6.67
CA GLY A 276 13.33 7.11 -7.95
C GLY A 276 11.81 7.31 -7.99
N GLY A 277 11.05 6.36 -7.44
CA GLY A 277 9.60 6.48 -7.27
C GLY A 277 9.22 7.64 -6.36
N THR A 278 9.93 7.85 -5.25
CA THR A 278 9.69 8.99 -4.34
C THR A 278 9.85 10.32 -5.07
N MET A 279 10.83 10.43 -5.97
CA MET A 279 10.97 11.63 -6.81
C MET A 279 9.83 11.75 -7.82
N ALA A 280 9.58 10.69 -8.60
CA ALA A 280 8.60 10.72 -9.68
C ALA A 280 7.16 10.90 -9.17
N TYR A 281 6.79 10.18 -8.12
CA TYR A 281 5.45 10.20 -7.53
C TYR A 281 5.30 11.47 -6.68
N GLY A 282 6.39 11.92 -6.04
CA GLY A 282 6.45 13.19 -5.31
C GLY A 282 6.04 14.38 -6.17
N MET A 283 6.41 14.41 -7.46
CA MET A 283 5.97 15.45 -8.40
C MET A 283 4.45 15.50 -8.60
N MET A 284 3.71 14.46 -8.20
CA MET A 284 2.24 14.40 -8.21
C MET A 284 1.64 14.55 -6.79
N GLY A 285 2.46 15.01 -5.82
CA GLY A 285 2.08 15.18 -4.42
C GLY A 285 2.11 13.91 -3.60
N CYS A 286 2.52 12.77 -4.17
CA CYS A 286 2.52 11.51 -3.45
C CYS A 286 3.71 11.39 -2.49
N VAL A 287 3.41 10.97 -1.26
CA VAL A 287 4.41 10.58 -0.26
C VAL A 287 5.39 9.49 -0.75
N PRO A 288 6.54 9.33 -0.10
CA PRO A 288 7.61 8.43 -0.55
C PRO A 288 7.16 7.02 -0.92
N THR A 289 7.76 6.49 -1.99
CA THR A 289 7.54 5.13 -2.48
C THR A 289 8.27 4.11 -1.61
N VAL A 290 7.64 2.95 -1.39
CA VAL A 290 8.18 1.89 -0.54
C VAL A 290 7.90 0.50 -1.10
N VAL A 291 8.66 -0.48 -0.62
CA VAL A 291 8.27 -1.89 -0.67
C VAL A 291 7.28 -2.13 0.46
N THR A 292 6.07 -2.56 0.12
CA THR A 292 4.95 -2.63 1.06
C THR A 292 5.03 -3.89 1.91
N GLY A 293 5.38 -3.76 3.19
CA GLY A 293 5.34 -4.89 4.14
C GLY A 293 4.00 -5.65 4.14
N PRO A 294 2.88 -4.97 4.42
CA PRO A 294 1.58 -5.63 4.56
C PRO A 294 1.09 -6.36 3.32
N ALA A 295 1.15 -5.71 2.15
CA ALA A 295 0.69 -6.34 0.91
C ALA A 295 1.59 -7.54 0.56
N ASN A 296 2.90 -7.44 0.80
CA ASN A 296 3.80 -8.59 0.64
C ASN A 296 3.45 -9.74 1.59
N ALA A 297 3.01 -9.48 2.82
CA ALA A 297 2.54 -10.54 3.71
C ALA A 297 1.33 -11.25 3.11
N ILE A 298 0.30 -10.49 2.71
CA ILE A 298 -0.94 -11.00 2.13
C ILE A 298 -0.67 -11.81 0.84
N LEU A 299 0.21 -11.32 -0.03
CA LEU A 299 0.62 -12.02 -1.25
C LEU A 299 1.30 -13.37 -0.98
N ASN A 300 1.87 -13.56 0.21
CA ASN A 300 2.63 -14.74 0.60
C ASN A 300 1.88 -15.71 1.53
N VAL A 301 0.61 -15.46 1.83
CA VAL A 301 -0.20 -16.32 2.72
C VAL A 301 -0.42 -17.72 2.15
N SER A 302 -0.58 -17.87 0.83
CA SER A 302 -0.97 -19.15 0.23
C SER A 302 -0.50 -19.32 -1.23
N GLY A 303 -0.70 -20.52 -1.78
CA GLY A 303 -0.31 -20.86 -3.15
C GLY A 303 1.14 -21.29 -3.30
N ASP A 304 1.45 -21.85 -4.47
CA ASP A 304 2.80 -22.29 -4.83
C ASP A 304 3.77 -21.11 -4.85
N ARG A 305 4.82 -21.23 -4.04
CA ARG A 305 5.87 -20.22 -3.84
C ARG A 305 6.44 -19.72 -5.17
N ASP A 306 6.71 -20.61 -6.12
CA ASP A 306 7.37 -20.24 -7.38
C ASP A 306 6.48 -19.38 -8.29
N TRP A 307 5.18 -19.30 -7.98
CA TRP A 307 4.18 -18.56 -8.75
C TRP A 307 3.48 -17.43 -7.99
N ARG A 308 3.85 -17.16 -6.72
CA ARG A 308 3.21 -16.06 -5.94
C ARG A 308 3.43 -14.68 -6.54
N PHE A 309 4.46 -14.50 -7.37
CA PHE A 309 4.66 -13.26 -8.12
C PHE A 309 3.47 -12.93 -9.05
N VAL A 310 2.69 -13.93 -9.48
CA VAL A 310 1.45 -13.73 -10.25
C VAL A 310 0.37 -13.06 -9.39
N GLY A 311 0.34 -13.34 -8.08
CA GLY A 311 -0.48 -12.56 -7.15
C GLY A 311 -0.05 -11.10 -7.08
N GLY A 312 1.25 -10.82 -7.12
CA GLY A 312 1.79 -9.47 -7.25
C GLY A 312 1.37 -8.77 -8.55
N ILE A 313 1.30 -9.50 -9.66
CA ILE A 313 0.78 -8.97 -10.94
C ILE A 313 -0.70 -8.58 -10.80
N TRP A 314 -1.54 -9.44 -10.22
CA TRP A 314 -2.95 -9.11 -9.97
C TRP A 314 -3.12 -7.90 -9.07
N PHE A 315 -2.37 -7.84 -7.97
CA PHE A 315 -2.32 -6.67 -7.10
C PHE A 315 -2.00 -5.40 -7.89
N GLY A 316 -0.98 -5.44 -8.74
CA GLY A 316 -0.61 -4.32 -9.59
C GLY A 316 -1.70 -3.93 -10.61
N ILE A 317 -2.39 -4.90 -11.21
CA ILE A 317 -3.53 -4.65 -12.12
C ILE A 317 -4.64 -3.90 -11.38
N PHE A 318 -5.04 -4.37 -10.19
CA PHE A 318 -6.07 -3.70 -9.40
C PHE A 318 -5.64 -2.30 -8.95
N PHE A 319 -4.35 -2.12 -8.60
CA PHE A 319 -3.75 -0.82 -8.30
C PHE A 319 -3.84 0.16 -9.48
N ILE A 320 -3.54 -0.31 -10.69
CA ILE A 320 -3.67 0.51 -11.91
C ILE A 320 -5.12 0.93 -12.12
N LEU A 321 -6.06 -0.01 -12.05
CA LEU A 321 -7.48 0.29 -12.23
C LEU A 321 -7.95 1.31 -11.19
N PHE A 322 -7.63 1.09 -9.92
CA PHE A 322 -8.01 2.01 -8.83
C PHE A 322 -7.40 3.40 -9.00
N GLY A 323 -6.11 3.49 -9.31
CA GLY A 323 -5.44 4.77 -9.52
C GLY A 323 -5.94 5.53 -10.75
N LEU A 324 -6.22 4.84 -11.86
CA LEU A 324 -6.79 5.46 -13.06
C LEU A 324 -8.17 6.06 -12.79
N PHE A 325 -9.00 5.37 -12.01
CA PHE A 325 -10.33 5.83 -11.61
C PHE A 325 -10.33 6.53 -10.25
N ALA A 326 -9.19 7.06 -9.79
CA ALA A 326 -9.06 7.72 -8.48
C ALA A 326 -10.11 8.83 -8.23
N PRO A 327 -10.50 9.69 -9.20
CA PRO A 327 -11.58 10.66 -8.98
C PRO A 327 -12.92 9.99 -8.64
N SER A 328 -13.22 8.86 -9.27
CA SER A 328 -14.44 8.10 -9.01
C SER A 328 -14.36 7.39 -7.65
N ALA A 329 -13.21 6.80 -7.34
CA ALA A 329 -12.95 6.17 -6.05
C ALA A 329 -13.02 7.17 -4.90
N LEU A 330 -12.56 8.40 -5.12
CA LEU A 330 -12.64 9.51 -4.18
C LEU A 330 -14.10 9.91 -3.91
N GLN A 331 -14.91 10.07 -4.95
CA GLN A 331 -16.34 10.40 -4.83
C GLN A 331 -17.09 9.32 -4.03
N ILE A 332 -16.83 8.05 -4.31
CA ILE A 332 -17.43 6.92 -3.56
C ILE A 332 -16.90 6.89 -2.12
N GLY A 333 -15.60 7.09 -1.91
CA GLY A 333 -14.98 7.08 -0.59
C GLY A 333 -15.50 8.20 0.33
N LEU A 334 -15.76 9.39 -0.22
CA LEU A 334 -16.39 10.50 0.50
C LEU A 334 -17.87 10.26 0.81
N ALA A 335 -18.55 9.42 0.03
CA ALA A 335 -19.96 9.08 0.23
C ALA A 335 -20.18 7.92 1.21
N LEU A 336 -19.12 7.21 1.63
CA LEU A 336 -19.21 6.07 2.55
C LEU A 336 -19.07 6.49 4.02
N PRO A 337 -19.80 5.84 4.95
CA PRO A 337 -19.64 6.09 6.38
C PRO A 337 -18.23 5.76 6.88
N THR A 338 -17.70 6.57 7.80
CA THR A 338 -16.39 6.32 8.42
C THR A 338 -16.31 4.96 9.10
N ALA A 339 -17.44 4.47 9.66
CA ALA A 339 -17.56 3.13 10.23
C ALA A 339 -17.27 2.02 9.20
N PHE A 340 -17.77 2.15 7.96
CA PHE A 340 -17.54 1.17 6.89
C PHE A 340 -16.04 1.01 6.59
N ILE A 341 -15.36 2.14 6.42
CA ILE A 341 -13.93 2.18 6.10
C ILE A 341 -13.11 1.59 7.26
N ALA A 342 -13.40 2.01 8.49
CA ALA A 342 -12.67 1.57 9.68
C ALA A 342 -12.85 0.06 9.93
N THR A 343 -14.08 -0.46 9.80
CA THR A 343 -14.34 -1.90 9.97
C THR A 343 -13.68 -2.73 8.88
N LEU A 344 -13.75 -2.31 7.61
CA LEU A 344 -13.12 -3.02 6.50
C LEU A 344 -11.59 -3.11 6.67
N ALA A 345 -10.96 -2.00 7.05
CA ALA A 345 -9.52 -1.94 7.29
C ALA A 345 -9.11 -2.87 8.44
N GLY A 346 -9.84 -2.89 9.56
CA GLY A 346 -9.55 -3.78 10.68
C GLY A 346 -9.73 -5.27 10.34
N LEU A 347 -10.80 -5.63 9.64
CA LEU A 347 -11.06 -7.01 9.20
C LEU A 347 -9.99 -7.52 8.23
N ALA A 348 -9.47 -6.66 7.35
CA ALA A 348 -8.38 -7.01 6.43
C ALA A 348 -7.07 -7.37 7.15
N MET A 349 -6.87 -6.90 8.39
CA MET A 349 -5.64 -7.09 9.16
C MET A 349 -5.62 -8.35 10.02
N ILE A 350 -6.77 -8.96 10.28
CA ILE A 350 -6.88 -10.17 11.11
C ILE A 350 -5.98 -11.31 10.59
N PRO A 351 -6.01 -11.69 9.30
CA PRO A 351 -5.20 -12.81 8.80
C PRO A 351 -3.69 -12.54 8.89
N VAL A 352 -3.29 -11.27 8.77
CA VAL A 352 -1.88 -10.86 8.79
C VAL A 352 -1.30 -10.90 10.21
N LEU A 353 -2.11 -10.65 11.23
CA LEU A 353 -1.70 -10.77 12.63
C LEU A 353 -1.68 -12.22 13.14
N GLN A 354 -2.32 -13.13 12.43
CA GLN A 354 -2.35 -14.56 12.76
C GLN A 354 -1.19 -15.36 12.14
N SER A 355 -0.51 -14.79 11.14
CA SER A 355 0.59 -15.43 10.39
C SER A 355 1.96 -15.17 11.01
#